data_AF-A0AAW0Q4D0-F1
#
_entry.id   AF-A0AAW0Q4D0-F1
#
_cell.length_a   1.000
_cell.length_b   1.000
_cell.length_c   1.000
_cell.angle_alpha   90.00
_cell.angle_beta   90.00
_cell.angle_gamma   90.00
#
_symmetry.space_group_name_H-M   'P 1'
#
loop_
_entity.id
_entity.type
_entity.pdbx_description
1 polymer ?
#
loop_
_entity_poly.entity_id
_entity_poly.type
_entity_poly.pdbx_seq_one_letter_code
_entity_poly.pdbx_strand_id
1 'polypeptide(L)'
;MCLFSDKIMSNAVQRDGKLDASKLSSQEPTLYELDIIARSSSAIADLASHILMKNGSAKPIPLEIVLDAPSWHYFQVVHENLASGRCTPAEALGWLQAVELRCEQVTAVFESSVRHEIGLRGVPAGFYHILAAPGTAGVGTSIRQALASGMVPDIADCMDAICEVEGERWAMFYSLIPEKDEPCDFRSLGNLFYIYEVVCPALTAKNGSTATQVDASGPNSALDDSSSSGHSDILDSALHLKVNVQRPLIMSIDDRAERKMYSKAQVLIKKIRRAPQIPSHPLLLELYSARRVFINGNTGGDDLYWNDPSPHPLSMTTTAGSPKLEAFGVIRSLYGNDCAQNLQRWFSEAGVNVSGHAQQSHIPYL
;
A
#
# COMPACT_ATOMS: atom_id res chain seq x y z
N MET A 1 -2.47 -5.81 2.81
CA MET A 1 -3.21 -5.67 4.10
C MET A 1 -4.70 -5.88 3.86
N CYS A 2 -5.28 -7.00 4.28
CA CYS A 2 -6.75 -7.11 4.30
C CYS A 2 -7.33 -6.33 5.50
N LEU A 3 -8.51 -5.73 5.36
CA LEU A 3 -9.13 -4.83 6.34
C LEU A 3 -10.20 -5.54 7.18
N PHE A 4 -10.98 -6.40 6.54
CA PHE A 4 -12.09 -7.11 7.16
C PHE A 4 -11.88 -8.61 7.03
N SER A 5 -12.12 -9.33 8.12
CA SER A 5 -12.06 -10.79 8.07
C SER A 5 -13.20 -11.40 7.28
N ASP A 6 -13.00 -12.62 6.77
CA ASP A 6 -14.07 -13.42 6.14
C ASP A 6 -15.31 -13.50 7.03
N LYS A 7 -15.11 -13.52 8.35
CA LYS A 7 -16.19 -13.49 9.34
C LYS A 7 -16.92 -12.16 9.38
N ILE A 8 -16.19 -11.04 9.43
CA ILE A 8 -16.81 -9.69 9.40
C ILE A 8 -17.54 -9.49 8.08
N MET A 9 -16.91 -9.88 6.97
CA MET A 9 -17.49 -9.89 5.63
C MET A 9 -18.76 -10.73 5.58
N SER A 10 -18.72 -11.96 6.08
CA SER A 10 -19.88 -12.85 6.15
C SER A 10 -20.99 -12.32 7.07
N ASN A 11 -20.65 -11.58 8.13
CA ASN A 11 -21.64 -10.96 9.00
C ASN A 11 -22.25 -9.68 8.39
N ALA A 12 -21.49 -8.99 7.55
CA ALA A 12 -21.97 -7.85 6.77
C ALA A 12 -22.79 -8.28 5.54
N VAL A 13 -22.82 -9.58 5.23
CA VAL A 13 -23.73 -10.19 4.25
C VAL A 13 -24.81 -10.96 5.01
N GLN A 14 -26.05 -10.49 4.98
CA GLN A 14 -27.17 -11.15 5.65
C GLN A 14 -27.46 -12.53 5.02
N ARG A 15 -28.23 -13.38 5.71
CA ARG A 15 -28.54 -14.74 5.24
C ARG A 15 -29.31 -14.76 3.91
N ASP A 16 -30.03 -13.69 3.59
CA ASP A 16 -30.72 -13.49 2.30
C ASP A 16 -29.80 -12.88 1.22
N GLY A 17 -28.54 -12.58 1.56
CA GLY A 17 -27.53 -12.00 0.68
C GLY A 17 -27.52 -10.48 0.63
N LYS A 18 -28.33 -9.81 1.46
CA LYS A 18 -28.31 -8.35 1.58
C LYS A 18 -27.02 -7.85 2.20
N LEU A 19 -26.57 -6.69 1.75
CA LEU A 19 -25.35 -6.05 2.21
C LEU A 19 -25.68 -5.04 3.33
N ASP A 20 -25.05 -5.20 4.49
CA ASP A 20 -25.23 -4.34 5.66
C ASP A 20 -23.96 -3.51 5.91
N ALA A 21 -23.93 -2.30 5.34
CA ALA A 21 -22.82 -1.37 5.48
C ALA A 21 -22.56 -0.95 6.94
N SER A 22 -23.61 -0.91 7.78
CA SER A 22 -23.48 -0.48 9.18
C SER A 22 -22.62 -1.43 10.00
N LYS A 23 -22.60 -2.72 9.62
CA LYS A 23 -21.75 -3.73 10.25
C LYS A 23 -20.27 -3.53 9.97
N LEU A 24 -19.92 -2.89 8.85
CA LEU A 24 -18.53 -2.53 8.54
C LEU A 24 -18.12 -1.25 9.26
N SER A 25 -18.96 -0.20 9.18
CA SER A 25 -18.63 1.12 9.73
C SER A 25 -18.52 1.14 11.26
N SER A 26 -19.16 0.19 11.96
CA SER A 26 -19.13 0.09 13.43
C SER A 26 -17.99 -0.75 13.99
N GLN A 27 -17.12 -1.33 13.14
CA GLN A 27 -16.03 -2.19 13.59
C GLN A 27 -14.91 -1.43 14.28
N GLU A 28 -14.53 -1.93 15.46
CA GLU A 28 -13.30 -1.55 16.15
C GLU A 28 -12.05 -1.89 15.30
N PRO A 29 -10.88 -1.28 15.60
CA PRO A 29 -9.62 -1.71 15.01
C PRO A 29 -9.34 -3.18 15.31
N THR A 30 -9.08 -3.95 14.26
CA THR A 30 -8.67 -5.34 14.36
C THR A 30 -7.23 -5.43 14.87
N LEU A 31 -6.88 -6.55 15.52
CA LEU A 31 -5.49 -6.79 15.91
C LEU A 31 -4.56 -6.80 14.69
N TYR A 32 -5.03 -7.27 13.54
CA TYR A 32 -4.27 -7.29 12.29
C TYR A 32 -3.90 -5.88 11.82
N GLU A 33 -4.88 -4.97 11.76
CA GLU A 33 -4.63 -3.56 11.38
C GLU A 33 -3.62 -2.93 12.36
N LEU A 34 -3.82 -3.13 13.66
CA LEU A 34 -2.93 -2.58 14.68
C LEU A 34 -1.50 -3.14 14.59
N ASP A 35 -1.35 -4.47 14.47
CA ASP A 35 -0.05 -5.13 14.40
C ASP A 35 0.71 -4.77 13.12
N ILE A 36 0.01 -4.72 11.97
CA ILE A 36 0.59 -4.29 10.71
C ILE A 36 1.09 -2.86 10.80
N ILE A 37 0.26 -1.92 11.27
CA ILE A 37 0.66 -0.53 11.36
C ILE A 37 1.86 -0.39 12.30
N ALA A 38 1.78 -0.94 13.52
CA ALA A 38 2.87 -0.85 14.50
C ALA A 38 4.20 -1.40 13.95
N ARG A 39 4.16 -2.59 13.37
CA ARG A 39 5.35 -3.28 12.84
C ARG A 39 5.90 -2.60 11.59
N SER A 40 5.04 -2.22 10.66
CA SER A 40 5.43 -1.68 9.36
C SER A 40 5.94 -0.25 9.48
N SER A 41 5.30 0.59 10.31
CA SER A 41 5.74 1.97 10.52
C SER A 41 7.17 2.06 11.03
N SER A 42 7.53 1.20 11.99
CA SER A 42 8.90 1.18 12.52
C SER A 42 9.92 0.74 11.47
N ALA A 43 9.61 -0.29 10.68
CA ALA A 43 10.48 -0.76 9.59
C ALA A 43 10.66 0.27 8.46
N ILE A 44 9.57 0.94 8.06
CA ILE A 44 9.61 2.04 7.10
C ILE A 44 10.49 3.17 7.63
N ALA A 45 10.35 3.52 8.91
CA ALA A 45 11.10 4.59 9.52
C ALA A 45 12.60 4.28 9.66
N ASP A 46 12.97 3.03 9.99
CA ASP A 46 14.37 2.57 9.98
C ASP A 46 14.99 2.75 8.59
N LEU A 47 14.27 2.36 7.54
CA LEU A 47 14.79 2.53 6.19
C LEU A 47 14.86 4.00 5.77
N ALA A 48 13.80 4.77 6.02
CA ALA A 48 13.73 6.18 5.67
C ALA A 48 14.88 6.96 6.32
N SER A 49 15.11 6.73 7.61
CA SER A 49 16.24 7.33 8.33
C SER A 49 17.59 6.88 7.76
N HIS A 50 17.76 5.59 7.46
CA HIS A 50 19.00 5.10 6.86
C HIS A 50 19.30 5.75 5.50
N ILE A 51 18.29 5.85 4.63
CA ILE A 51 18.41 6.47 3.29
C ILE A 51 18.79 7.95 3.44
N LEU A 52 18.10 8.69 4.31
CA LEU A 52 18.30 10.12 4.46
C LEU A 52 19.62 10.46 5.17
N MET A 53 20.01 9.71 6.19
CA MET A 53 21.26 9.95 6.94
C MET A 53 22.51 9.58 6.16
N LYS A 54 22.45 8.50 5.35
CA LYS A 54 23.59 8.08 4.51
C LYS A 54 23.85 9.04 3.35
N ASN A 55 22.82 9.77 2.92
CA ASN A 55 22.90 10.62 1.75
C ASN A 55 23.62 11.95 1.96
N GLY A 56 24.00 12.34 3.18
CA GLY A 56 25.06 13.30 3.57
C GLY A 56 25.27 14.60 2.76
N SER A 57 24.36 14.94 1.85
CA SER A 57 24.59 15.85 0.75
C SER A 57 23.98 17.20 1.06
N ALA A 58 24.66 18.25 0.60
CA ALA A 58 24.31 19.66 0.85
C ALA A 58 22.90 20.08 0.39
N LYS A 59 22.17 19.19 -0.30
CA LYS A 59 20.74 19.33 -0.63
C LYS A 59 20.03 17.98 -0.48
N PRO A 60 19.27 17.75 0.60
CA PRO A 60 18.48 16.55 0.75
C PRO A 60 17.43 16.46 -0.37
N ILE A 61 17.41 15.34 -1.10
CA ILE A 61 16.30 15.02 -2.00
C ILE A 61 15.17 14.48 -1.11
N PRO A 62 13.96 15.07 -1.14
CA PRO A 62 12.85 14.58 -0.35
C PRO A 62 12.53 13.12 -0.67
N LEU A 63 12.39 12.29 0.36
CA LEU A 63 11.97 10.90 0.22
C LEU A 63 10.45 10.84 0.07
N GLU A 64 9.94 10.27 -1.01
CA GLU A 64 8.51 9.99 -1.17
C GLU A 64 8.20 8.57 -0.66
N ILE A 65 7.24 8.47 0.26
CA ILE A 65 6.74 7.23 0.85
C ILE A 65 5.26 7.12 0.47
N VAL A 66 4.93 6.16 -0.37
CA VAL A 66 3.54 5.89 -0.78
C VAL A 66 3.01 4.71 0.02
N LEU A 67 1.93 4.91 0.76
CA LEU A 67 1.25 3.88 1.55
C LEU A 67 0.02 3.40 0.81
N ASP A 68 -0.09 2.10 0.57
CA ASP A 68 -1.25 1.50 -0.07
C ASP A 68 -2.09 0.70 0.95
N ALA A 69 -3.41 0.87 0.85
CA ALA A 69 -4.40 0.11 1.61
C ALA A 69 -5.37 -0.53 0.60
N PRO A 70 -5.25 -1.84 0.34
CA PRO A 70 -5.94 -2.45 -0.78
C PRO A 70 -7.47 -2.53 -0.55
N SER A 71 -8.25 -2.01 -1.51
CA SER A 71 -9.72 -1.98 -1.48
C SER A 71 -10.41 -2.87 -2.52
N TRP A 72 -9.72 -3.24 -3.62
CA TRP A 72 -10.38 -3.84 -4.78
C TRP A 72 -10.93 -5.24 -4.53
N HIS A 73 -10.26 -6.02 -3.68
CA HIS A 73 -10.65 -7.40 -3.39
C HIS A 73 -12.10 -7.51 -2.85
N TYR A 74 -12.63 -6.44 -2.26
CA TYR A 74 -14.00 -6.39 -1.76
C TYR A 74 -15.06 -6.20 -2.86
N PHE A 75 -14.69 -5.64 -4.02
CA PHE A 75 -15.63 -5.45 -5.12
C PHE A 75 -16.17 -6.78 -5.66
N GLN A 76 -15.34 -7.84 -5.62
CA GLN A 76 -15.79 -9.16 -6.03
C GLN A 76 -17.03 -9.63 -5.25
N VAL A 77 -17.05 -9.42 -3.93
CA VAL A 77 -18.18 -9.82 -3.09
C VAL A 77 -19.44 -9.06 -3.49
N VAL A 78 -19.31 -7.77 -3.80
CA VAL A 78 -20.41 -6.94 -4.26
C VAL A 78 -20.93 -7.40 -5.62
N HIS A 79 -20.03 -7.62 -6.58
CA HIS A 79 -20.38 -8.09 -7.91
C HIS A 79 -21.11 -9.45 -7.88
N GLU A 80 -20.61 -10.42 -7.11
CA GLU A 80 -21.23 -11.74 -6.99
C GLU A 80 -22.65 -11.69 -6.40
N ASN A 81 -22.89 -10.81 -5.41
CA ASN A 81 -24.22 -10.65 -4.82
C ASN A 81 -25.18 -9.89 -5.76
N LEU A 82 -24.70 -8.85 -6.45
CA LEU A 82 -25.47 -8.13 -7.46
C LEU A 82 -25.88 -9.02 -8.63
N ALA A 83 -24.92 -9.75 -9.21
CA ALA A 83 -25.15 -10.65 -10.34
C ALA A 83 -26.13 -11.79 -9.98
N SER A 84 -26.18 -12.18 -8.70
CA SER A 84 -27.12 -13.18 -8.19
C SER A 84 -28.49 -12.59 -7.79
N GLY A 85 -28.71 -11.28 -7.94
CA GLY A 85 -29.93 -10.60 -7.50
C GLY A 85 -30.14 -10.60 -5.97
N ARG A 86 -29.08 -10.81 -5.20
CA ARG A 86 -29.10 -10.93 -3.73
C ARG A 86 -29.03 -9.59 -3.00
N CYS A 87 -28.54 -8.56 -3.67
CA CYS A 87 -28.56 -7.18 -3.19
C CYS A 87 -28.92 -6.22 -4.33
N THR A 88 -29.32 -5.02 -3.96
CA THR A 88 -29.60 -3.91 -4.86
C THR A 88 -28.34 -3.09 -5.14
N PRO A 89 -28.27 -2.35 -6.27
CA PRO A 89 -27.19 -1.41 -6.55
C PRO A 89 -26.97 -0.37 -5.45
N ALA A 90 -28.05 0.07 -4.78
CA ALA A 90 -27.98 1.01 -3.66
C ALA A 90 -27.32 0.39 -2.40
N GLU A 91 -27.68 -0.85 -2.06
CA GLU A 91 -27.05 -1.59 -0.95
C GLU A 91 -25.57 -1.85 -1.25
N ALA A 92 -25.25 -2.24 -2.48
CA ALA A 92 -23.88 -2.41 -2.96
C ALA A 92 -23.06 -1.12 -2.87
N LEU A 93 -23.63 0.01 -3.30
CA LEU A 93 -22.97 1.31 -3.22
C LEU A 93 -22.65 1.70 -1.77
N GLY A 94 -23.64 1.60 -0.87
CA GLY A 94 -23.43 1.92 0.54
C GLY A 94 -22.40 1.02 1.21
N TRP A 95 -22.37 -0.25 0.82
CA TRP A 95 -21.39 -1.21 1.32
C TRP A 95 -19.96 -0.90 0.84
N LEU A 96 -19.77 -0.57 -0.45
CA LEU A 96 -18.47 -0.13 -0.98
C LEU A 96 -17.99 1.17 -0.34
N GLN A 97 -18.89 2.13 -0.12
CA GLN A 97 -18.56 3.38 0.57
C GLN A 97 -18.07 3.13 2.00
N ALA A 98 -18.63 2.13 2.70
CA ALA A 98 -18.15 1.77 4.04
C ALA A 98 -16.74 1.14 4.01
N VAL A 99 -16.42 0.35 2.98
CA VAL A 99 -15.07 -0.19 2.78
C VAL A 99 -14.08 0.94 2.49
N GLU A 100 -14.40 1.84 1.57
CA GLU A 100 -13.56 2.97 1.19
C GLU A 100 -13.30 3.89 2.38
N LEU A 101 -14.34 4.21 3.16
CA LEU A 101 -14.18 4.96 4.39
C LEU A 101 -13.19 4.27 5.34
N ARG A 102 -13.28 2.94 5.50
CA ARG A 102 -12.32 2.22 6.35
C ARG A 102 -10.90 2.25 5.77
N CYS A 103 -10.73 2.15 4.45
CA CYS A 103 -9.42 2.31 3.79
C CYS A 103 -8.82 3.68 4.11
N GLU A 104 -9.58 4.76 3.97
CA GLU A 104 -9.15 6.13 4.27
C GLU A 104 -8.74 6.28 5.74
N GLN A 105 -9.57 5.78 6.65
CA GLN A 105 -9.32 5.82 8.09
C GLN A 105 -8.02 5.09 8.45
N VAL A 106 -7.84 3.86 7.97
CA VAL A 106 -6.65 3.05 8.25
C VAL A 106 -5.41 3.69 7.63
N THR A 107 -5.51 4.23 6.41
CA THR A 107 -4.40 4.92 5.74
C THR A 107 -3.97 6.15 6.53
N ALA A 108 -4.91 6.98 7.00
CA ALA A 108 -4.61 8.16 7.81
C ALA A 108 -3.90 7.81 9.13
N VAL A 109 -4.31 6.71 9.78
CA VAL A 109 -3.62 6.20 10.98
C VAL A 109 -2.22 5.70 10.63
N PHE A 110 -2.07 4.99 9.51
CA PHE A 110 -0.78 4.48 9.08
C PHE A 110 0.20 5.61 8.75
N GLU A 111 -0.25 6.64 8.03
CA GLU A 111 0.55 7.84 7.77
C GLU A 111 1.01 8.51 9.07
N SER A 112 0.10 8.66 10.04
CA SER A 112 0.40 9.25 11.33
C SER A 112 1.43 8.44 12.11
N SER A 113 1.31 7.12 12.08
CA SER A 113 2.24 6.18 12.70
C SER A 113 3.63 6.21 12.05
N VAL A 114 3.71 6.18 10.71
CA VAL A 114 4.97 6.29 9.97
C VAL A 114 5.66 7.64 10.26
N ARG A 115 4.91 8.75 10.22
CA ARG A 115 5.42 10.09 10.50
C ARG A 115 6.00 10.18 11.92
N HIS A 116 5.29 9.61 12.89
CA HIS A 116 5.74 9.54 14.28
C HIS A 116 7.05 8.74 14.41
N GLU A 117 7.09 7.53 13.86
CA GLU A 117 8.27 6.65 13.92
C GLU A 117 9.50 7.24 13.21
N ILE A 118 9.30 7.94 12.09
CA ILE A 118 10.36 8.69 11.39
C ILE A 118 10.88 9.83 12.28
N GLY A 119 9.98 10.55 12.95
CA GLY A 119 10.33 11.61 13.89
C GLY A 119 11.15 11.11 15.07
N LEU A 120 10.84 9.93 15.62
CA LEU A 120 11.61 9.30 16.70
C LEU A 120 13.06 9.00 16.31
N ARG A 121 13.34 8.83 15.01
CA ARG A 121 14.69 8.61 14.46
C ARG A 121 15.41 9.92 14.09
N GLY A 122 14.83 11.07 14.42
CA GLY A 122 15.44 12.38 14.24
C GLY A 122 15.41 12.93 12.82
N VAL A 123 14.58 12.37 11.94
CA VAL A 123 14.43 12.88 10.57
C VAL A 123 13.43 14.04 10.55
N PRO A 124 13.80 15.24 10.08
CA PRO A 124 12.89 16.38 10.05
C PRO A 124 11.79 16.22 8.99
N ALA A 125 10.58 16.73 9.28
CA ALA A 125 9.40 16.60 8.42
C ALA A 125 9.54 17.17 6.99
N GLY A 126 10.51 18.08 6.74
CA GLY A 126 10.77 18.63 5.41
C GLY A 126 11.59 17.73 4.48
N PHE A 127 12.05 16.57 4.96
CA PHE A 127 12.94 15.66 4.22
C PHE A 127 12.18 14.48 3.60
N TYR A 128 10.88 14.38 3.85
CA TYR A 128 10.06 13.30 3.33
C TYR A 128 8.62 13.75 3.11
N HIS A 129 7.95 13.07 2.19
CA HIS A 129 6.53 13.18 1.93
C HIS A 129 5.91 11.79 2.08
N ILE A 130 4.83 11.70 2.86
CA ILE A 130 4.03 10.48 2.95
C ILE A 130 2.75 10.76 2.19
N LEU A 131 2.42 9.88 1.25
CA LEU A 131 1.24 9.96 0.40
C LEU A 131 0.45 8.67 0.55
N ALA A 132 -0.87 8.77 0.58
CA ALA A 132 -1.74 7.64 0.26
C ALA A 132 -1.58 7.29 -1.22
N ALA A 133 -1.50 6.00 -1.54
CA ALA A 133 -1.65 5.56 -2.92
C ALA A 133 -3.00 6.07 -3.45
N PRO A 134 -3.07 6.54 -4.70
CA PRO A 134 -4.35 6.90 -5.31
C PRO A 134 -5.31 5.71 -5.36
N GLY A 135 -4.78 4.49 -5.19
CA GLY A 135 -5.54 3.26 -5.19
C GLY A 135 -6.29 3.13 -6.50
N THR A 136 -7.50 2.61 -6.38
CA THR A 136 -8.38 2.39 -7.52
C THR A 136 -9.27 3.60 -7.85
N ALA A 137 -8.89 4.82 -7.45
CA ALA A 137 -9.78 6.00 -7.51
C ALA A 137 -10.47 6.20 -8.86
N GLY A 138 -9.79 5.99 -9.99
CA GLY A 138 -10.39 6.07 -11.33
C GLY A 138 -11.46 4.99 -11.57
N VAL A 139 -11.13 3.74 -11.29
CA VAL A 139 -11.99 2.58 -11.58
C VAL A 139 -13.12 2.43 -10.56
N GLY A 140 -12.82 2.67 -9.28
CA GLY A 140 -13.81 2.76 -8.21
C GLY A 140 -14.84 3.86 -8.49
N THR A 141 -14.44 4.98 -9.11
CA THR A 141 -15.39 6.02 -9.53
C THR A 141 -16.37 5.50 -10.58
N SER A 142 -15.89 4.81 -11.62
CA SER A 142 -16.76 4.21 -12.65
C SER A 142 -17.75 3.21 -12.04
N ILE A 143 -17.26 2.31 -11.18
CA ILE A 143 -18.10 1.35 -10.45
C ILE A 143 -19.19 2.05 -9.64
N ARG A 144 -18.83 3.09 -8.87
CA ARG A 144 -19.78 3.83 -8.04
C ARG A 144 -20.82 4.56 -8.88
N GLN A 145 -20.43 5.13 -10.01
CA GLN A 145 -21.35 5.81 -10.94
C GLN A 145 -22.36 4.83 -11.55
N ALA A 146 -21.92 3.65 -11.96
CA ALA A 146 -22.81 2.59 -12.44
C ALA A 146 -23.82 2.19 -11.35
N LEU A 147 -23.34 1.92 -10.14
CA LEU A 147 -24.21 1.55 -9.01
C LEU A 147 -25.19 2.66 -8.62
N ALA A 148 -24.75 3.92 -8.60
CA ALA A 148 -25.59 5.08 -8.33
C ALA A 148 -26.69 5.26 -9.40
N SER A 149 -26.43 4.80 -10.62
CA SER A 149 -27.40 4.79 -11.72
C SER A 149 -28.31 3.55 -11.72
N GLY A 150 -28.17 2.66 -10.73
CA GLY A 150 -28.96 1.43 -10.64
C GLY A 150 -28.47 0.31 -11.56
N MET A 151 -27.27 0.43 -12.12
CA MET A 151 -26.68 -0.55 -13.04
C MET A 151 -25.74 -1.50 -12.33
N VAL A 152 -25.56 -2.70 -12.90
CA VAL A 152 -24.50 -3.64 -12.48
C VAL A 152 -23.23 -3.26 -13.24
N PRO A 153 -22.10 -2.97 -12.56
CA PRO A 153 -20.86 -2.62 -13.24
C PRO A 153 -20.33 -3.79 -14.09
N ASP A 154 -19.96 -3.51 -15.33
CA ASP A 154 -19.32 -4.47 -16.22
C ASP A 154 -17.79 -4.31 -16.24
N ILE A 155 -17.09 -5.41 -16.54
CA ILE A 155 -15.63 -5.42 -16.59
C ILE A 155 -15.11 -4.60 -17.79
N ALA A 156 -15.80 -4.60 -18.93
CA ALA A 156 -15.38 -3.83 -20.10
C ALA A 156 -15.46 -2.33 -19.82
N ASP A 157 -16.55 -1.86 -19.20
CA ASP A 157 -16.71 -0.47 -18.78
C ASP A 157 -15.61 -0.03 -17.79
N CYS A 158 -15.19 -0.94 -16.91
CA CYS A 158 -14.10 -0.67 -15.97
C CYS A 158 -12.73 -0.62 -16.68
N MET A 159 -12.50 -1.47 -17.69
CA MET A 159 -11.30 -1.44 -18.50
C MET A 159 -11.20 -0.17 -19.33
N ASP A 160 -12.31 0.28 -19.91
CA ASP A 160 -12.39 1.55 -20.65
C ASP A 160 -12.11 2.73 -19.72
N ALA A 161 -12.72 2.75 -18.53
CA ALA A 161 -12.46 3.78 -17.51
C ALA A 161 -10.99 3.82 -17.07
N ILE A 162 -10.32 2.66 -16.93
CA ILE A 162 -8.87 2.62 -16.66
C ILE A 162 -8.11 3.26 -17.82
N CYS A 163 -8.44 2.92 -19.07
CA CYS A 163 -7.78 3.46 -20.24
C CYS A 163 -7.96 4.98 -20.34
N GLU A 164 -9.13 5.51 -20.00
CA GLU A 164 -9.40 6.95 -19.97
C GLU A 164 -8.60 7.68 -18.89
N VAL A 165 -8.54 7.12 -17.67
CA VAL A 165 -7.89 7.77 -16.52
C VAL A 165 -6.36 7.65 -16.58
N GLU A 166 -5.85 6.46 -16.89
CA GLU A 166 -4.41 6.16 -16.84
C GLU A 166 -3.71 6.41 -18.19
N GLY A 167 -4.46 6.39 -19.29
CA GLY A 167 -4.00 6.75 -20.62
C GLY A 167 -2.81 5.93 -21.11
N GLU A 168 -1.78 6.62 -21.57
CA GLU A 168 -0.55 6.00 -22.12
C GLU A 168 0.18 5.10 -21.12
N ARG A 169 0.08 5.39 -19.82
CA ARG A 169 0.75 4.60 -18.77
C ARG A 169 0.17 3.20 -18.67
N TRP A 170 -1.15 3.12 -18.69
CA TRP A 170 -1.86 1.85 -18.72
C TRP A 170 -1.62 1.11 -20.04
N ALA A 171 -1.70 1.80 -21.18
CA ALA A 171 -1.44 1.18 -22.49
C ALA A 171 -0.02 0.55 -22.56
N MET A 172 1.00 1.26 -22.07
CA MET A 172 2.37 0.75 -22.01
C MET A 172 2.47 -0.47 -21.07
N PHE A 173 1.87 -0.41 -19.89
CA PHE A 173 1.82 -1.54 -18.98
C PHE A 173 1.11 -2.77 -19.59
N TYR A 174 -0.09 -2.56 -20.11
CA TYR A 174 -0.97 -3.61 -20.62
C TYR A 174 -0.33 -4.33 -21.81
N SER A 175 0.45 -3.64 -22.66
CA SER A 175 1.23 -4.25 -23.74
C SER A 175 2.27 -5.29 -23.29
N LEU A 176 2.65 -5.30 -22.00
CA LEU A 176 3.62 -6.25 -21.43
C LEU A 176 2.94 -7.50 -20.86
N ILE A 177 1.62 -7.50 -20.79
CA ILE A 177 0.78 -8.57 -20.24
C ILE A 177 0.52 -9.61 -21.35
N PRO A 178 0.84 -10.89 -21.13
CA PRO A 178 0.47 -11.94 -22.06
C PRO A 178 -1.05 -12.11 -22.16
N GLU A 179 -1.57 -12.45 -23.34
CA GLU A 179 -3.01 -12.71 -23.57
C GLU A 179 -3.62 -13.68 -22.55
N LYS A 180 -2.89 -14.73 -22.16
CA LYS A 180 -3.33 -15.72 -21.14
C LYS A 180 -3.53 -15.15 -19.72
N ASP A 181 -2.98 -13.97 -19.46
CA ASP A 181 -3.06 -13.27 -18.17
C ASP A 181 -4.01 -12.05 -18.27
N GLU A 182 -4.74 -11.88 -19.38
CA GLU A 182 -5.76 -10.85 -19.52
C GLU A 182 -6.90 -11.04 -18.50
N PRO A 183 -7.43 -9.94 -17.94
CA PRO A 183 -8.47 -10.00 -16.94
C PRO A 183 -9.79 -10.45 -17.57
N CYS A 184 -10.38 -11.52 -17.04
CA CYS A 184 -11.68 -12.06 -17.48
C CYS A 184 -12.79 -11.86 -16.45
N ASP A 185 -12.44 -11.44 -15.24
CA ASP A 185 -13.35 -11.15 -14.14
C ASP A 185 -12.78 -10.02 -13.26
N PHE A 186 -13.62 -9.47 -12.37
CA PHE A 186 -13.19 -8.39 -11.47
C PHE A 186 -12.06 -8.78 -10.53
N ARG A 187 -11.92 -10.08 -10.21
CA ARG A 187 -10.82 -10.60 -9.38
C ARG A 187 -9.49 -10.50 -10.13
N SER A 188 -9.43 -10.98 -11.36
CA SER A 188 -8.24 -10.94 -12.21
C SER A 188 -7.89 -9.50 -12.59
N LEU A 189 -8.88 -8.65 -12.84
CA LEU A 189 -8.66 -7.20 -13.05
C LEU A 189 -8.03 -6.55 -11.82
N GLY A 190 -8.53 -6.83 -10.63
CA GLY A 190 -7.98 -6.30 -9.37
C GLY A 190 -6.53 -6.68 -9.15
N ASN A 191 -6.23 -7.97 -9.29
CA ASN A 191 -4.86 -8.47 -9.17
C ASN A 191 -3.93 -7.79 -10.18
N LEU A 192 -4.41 -7.59 -11.42
CA LEU A 192 -3.63 -6.93 -12.46
C LEU A 192 -3.39 -5.45 -12.13
N PHE A 193 -4.39 -4.77 -11.58
CA PHE A 193 -4.28 -3.37 -11.19
C PHE A 193 -3.30 -3.17 -10.03
N TYR A 194 -3.28 -4.04 -9.02
CA TYR A 194 -2.23 -4.00 -7.98
C TYR A 194 -0.83 -4.13 -8.57
N ILE A 195 -0.66 -5.01 -9.55
CA ILE A 195 0.62 -5.15 -10.25
C ILE A 195 0.96 -3.87 -11.03
N TYR A 196 -0.03 -3.25 -11.69
CA TYR A 196 0.13 -1.97 -12.36
C TYR A 196 0.60 -0.88 -11.40
N GLU A 197 -0.05 -0.70 -10.25
CA GLU A 197 0.30 0.33 -9.27
C GLU A 197 1.73 0.18 -8.74
N VAL A 198 2.14 -1.05 -8.43
CA VAL A 198 3.51 -1.40 -8.02
C VAL A 198 4.52 -1.01 -9.11
N VAL A 199 4.15 -1.17 -10.38
CA VAL A 199 5.05 -0.98 -11.54
C VAL A 199 5.01 0.44 -12.09
N CYS A 200 3.91 1.18 -11.91
CA CYS A 200 3.64 2.48 -12.52
C CYS A 200 4.72 3.54 -12.21
N PRO A 201 5.28 3.66 -10.99
CA PRO A 201 6.39 4.59 -10.74
C PRO A 201 7.61 4.31 -11.61
N ALA A 202 7.85 3.05 -11.99
CA ALA A 202 8.94 2.69 -12.90
C ALA A 202 8.66 3.11 -14.35
N LEU A 203 7.40 3.06 -14.76
CA LEU A 203 6.96 3.44 -16.10
C LEU A 203 7.05 4.95 -16.33
N THR A 204 6.89 5.76 -15.28
CA THR A 204 6.77 7.22 -15.36
C THR A 204 8.00 8.00 -14.90
N ALA A 205 8.97 7.33 -14.27
CA ALA A 205 10.20 7.97 -13.79
C ALA A 205 10.95 8.66 -14.94
N LYS A 206 10.85 10.00 -15.02
CA LYS A 206 11.55 10.79 -16.03
C LYS A 206 13.07 10.69 -15.84
N ASN A 207 13.81 10.60 -16.94
CA ASN A 207 15.24 10.87 -16.93
C ASN A 207 15.46 12.24 -16.28
N GLY A 208 16.19 12.29 -15.17
CA GLY A 208 16.62 13.54 -14.55
C GLY A 208 17.52 14.32 -15.52
N SER A 209 16.90 15.08 -16.42
CA SER A 209 17.56 15.96 -17.39
C SER A 209 17.19 17.39 -17.06
N THR A 210 17.71 17.89 -15.94
CA THR A 210 17.99 19.32 -15.80
C THR A 210 19.51 19.49 -15.91
N ALA A 211 20.03 19.21 -17.11
CA ALA A 211 21.28 19.82 -17.52
C ALA A 211 20.91 21.24 -17.98
N THR A 212 21.04 22.21 -17.08
CA THR A 212 21.03 23.62 -17.47
C THR A 212 22.17 23.79 -18.46
N GLN A 213 21.85 23.98 -19.74
CA GLN A 213 22.79 24.53 -20.71
C GLN A 213 23.19 25.90 -20.20
N VAL A 214 24.39 25.99 -19.65
CA VAL A 214 25.08 27.27 -19.51
C VAL A 214 25.82 27.46 -20.82
N ASP A 215 25.28 28.33 -21.67
CA ASP A 215 25.97 28.85 -22.84
C ASP A 215 27.30 29.48 -22.38
N ALA A 216 28.39 28.76 -22.59
CA ALA A 216 29.73 29.30 -22.43
C ALA A 216 30.08 30.13 -23.67
N SER A 217 29.55 31.35 -23.74
CA SER A 217 30.19 32.42 -24.51
C SER A 217 31.34 32.98 -23.67
N GLY A 218 32.57 32.83 -24.15
CA GLY A 218 33.80 33.19 -23.44
C GLY A 218 33.97 34.70 -23.14
N PRO A 219 35.11 35.07 -22.53
CA PRO A 219 36.25 35.34 -23.39
C PRO A 219 37.62 34.86 -22.87
N ASN A 220 38.47 34.49 -23.85
CA ASN A 220 39.93 34.58 -23.95
C ASN A 220 40.78 34.66 -22.65
N SER A 221 41.71 33.70 -22.54
CA SER A 221 43.13 34.03 -22.46
C SER A 221 43.99 32.89 -23.00
N ALA A 222 44.84 33.22 -23.96
CA ALA A 222 45.86 32.37 -24.55
C ALA A 222 47.01 32.14 -23.56
N LEU A 223 47.67 30.98 -23.67
CA LEU A 223 49.13 30.82 -23.65
C LEU A 223 49.50 29.36 -24.02
N ASP A 224 50.53 29.26 -24.85
CA ASP A 224 51.21 28.10 -25.45
C ASP A 224 51.69 27.06 -24.39
N ASP A 225 52.15 25.83 -24.68
CA ASP A 225 52.99 25.37 -25.79
C ASP A 225 53.10 23.81 -25.83
N SER A 226 53.03 23.25 -27.03
CA SER A 226 53.73 22.09 -27.63
C SER A 226 54.32 20.91 -26.79
N SER A 227 53.87 19.66 -27.04
CA SER A 227 54.58 18.65 -27.88
C SER A 227 54.29 17.15 -27.60
N SER A 228 53.70 16.50 -28.62
CA SER A 228 54.05 15.20 -29.23
C SER A 228 53.70 13.81 -28.63
N SER A 229 53.24 12.96 -29.58
CA SER A 229 53.05 11.50 -29.60
C SER A 229 51.78 10.98 -28.90
N GLY A 230 50.91 10.17 -29.49
CA GLY A 230 51.00 9.38 -30.71
C GLY A 230 50.67 7.92 -30.37
N HIS A 231 49.42 7.53 -30.66
CA HIS A 231 48.84 6.18 -30.69
C HIS A 231 48.28 5.53 -29.42
N SER A 232 47.10 4.94 -29.67
CA SER A 232 46.27 4.02 -28.88
C SER A 232 45.72 4.53 -27.56
N ASP A 233 44.45 4.93 -27.57
CA ASP A 233 43.43 4.24 -26.77
C ASP A 233 42.03 4.74 -27.18
N ILE A 234 41.53 4.20 -28.28
CA ILE A 234 40.09 4.24 -28.61
C ILE A 234 39.44 3.12 -27.79
N LEU A 235 39.34 3.31 -26.47
CA LEU A 235 38.66 2.34 -25.61
C LEU A 235 38.38 2.87 -24.20
N ASP A 236 37.86 4.10 -24.02
CA ASP A 236 37.30 4.45 -22.70
C ASP A 236 36.33 5.66 -22.61
N SER A 237 35.62 6.02 -23.69
CA SER A 237 34.71 7.18 -23.65
C SER A 237 33.21 6.85 -23.46
N ALA A 238 32.85 5.64 -23.01
CA ALA A 238 31.46 5.30 -22.66
C ALA A 238 31.17 5.37 -21.14
N LEU A 239 32.18 5.59 -20.32
CA LEU A 239 32.05 5.82 -18.88
C LEU A 239 32.22 7.32 -18.63
N HIS A 240 31.13 8.09 -18.60
CA HIS A 240 30.94 9.31 -17.78
C HIS A 240 29.80 10.18 -18.32
N LEU A 241 28.60 9.62 -18.33
CA LEU A 241 27.37 10.39 -18.11
C LEU A 241 26.56 9.60 -17.08
N LYS A 242 26.95 9.70 -15.81
CA LYS A 242 26.09 9.29 -14.69
C LYS A 242 24.92 10.28 -14.64
N VAL A 243 23.96 10.11 -15.54
CA VAL A 243 22.62 10.67 -15.36
C VAL A 243 22.14 10.10 -14.04
N ASN A 244 21.84 10.99 -13.10
CA ASN A 244 21.36 10.62 -11.78
C ASN A 244 19.90 10.17 -11.94
N VAL A 245 19.69 8.96 -12.47
CA VAL A 245 18.37 8.38 -12.66
C VAL A 245 17.83 8.08 -11.27
N GLN A 246 16.81 8.82 -10.84
CA GLN A 246 16.04 8.48 -9.66
C GLN A 246 15.51 7.05 -9.84
N ARG A 247 15.94 6.14 -8.96
CA ARG A 247 15.50 4.75 -8.98
C ARG A 247 14.40 4.61 -7.94
N PRO A 248 13.14 4.41 -8.35
CA PRO A 248 12.09 4.15 -7.39
C PRO A 248 12.42 2.84 -6.65
N LEU A 249 12.44 2.92 -5.32
CA LEU A 249 12.51 1.76 -4.44
C LEU A 249 11.07 1.41 -4.08
N ILE A 250 10.58 0.32 -4.64
CA ILE A 250 9.25 -0.19 -4.32
C ILE A 250 9.41 -1.10 -3.12
N MET A 251 8.66 -0.82 -2.06
CA MET A 251 8.66 -1.63 -0.84
C MET A 251 7.35 -2.38 -0.72
N SER A 252 7.44 -3.71 -0.62
CA SER A 252 6.32 -4.56 -0.22
C SER A 252 6.50 -4.96 1.23
N ILE A 253 5.45 -4.84 2.06
CA ILE A 253 5.45 -5.34 3.44
C ILE A 253 4.42 -6.46 3.59
N ASP A 254 4.95 -7.68 3.63
CA ASP A 254 4.37 -8.94 4.14
C ASP A 254 2.85 -9.18 4.03
N ASP A 255 2.44 -9.91 2.99
CA ASP A 255 1.34 -10.89 3.04
C ASP A 255 1.65 -12.10 2.12
N ARG A 256 1.43 -13.32 2.63
CA ARG A 256 1.56 -14.57 1.87
C ARG A 256 0.58 -14.62 0.70
N ALA A 257 -0.61 -14.04 0.84
CA ALA A 257 -1.60 -13.94 -0.24
C ALA A 257 -1.09 -13.01 -1.36
N GLU A 258 -0.46 -11.90 -1.00
CA GLU A 258 0.05 -10.90 -1.95
C GLU A 258 1.37 -11.31 -2.61
N ARG A 259 2.12 -12.27 -2.05
CA ARG A 259 3.39 -12.77 -2.61
C ARG A 259 3.27 -13.20 -4.09
N LYS A 260 2.13 -13.75 -4.50
CA LYS A 260 1.89 -14.12 -5.90
C LYS A 260 1.81 -12.90 -6.81
N MET A 261 1.19 -11.81 -6.35
CA MET A 261 1.10 -10.55 -7.08
C MET A 261 2.49 -9.91 -7.20
N TYR A 262 3.26 -9.84 -6.12
CA TYR A 262 4.62 -9.31 -6.14
C TYR A 262 5.58 -10.14 -7.00
N SER A 263 5.43 -11.47 -7.01
CA SER A 263 6.20 -12.33 -7.93
C SER A 263 5.91 -12.00 -9.40
N LYS A 264 4.63 -11.78 -9.75
CA LYS A 264 4.24 -11.35 -11.10
C LYS A 264 4.78 -9.95 -11.41
N ALA A 265 4.66 -9.01 -10.48
CA ALA A 265 5.24 -7.67 -10.62
C ALA A 265 6.76 -7.71 -10.84
N GLN A 266 7.48 -8.57 -10.12
CA GLN A 266 8.92 -8.76 -10.30
C GLN A 266 9.28 -9.26 -11.71
N VAL A 267 8.47 -10.17 -12.27
CA VAL A 267 8.65 -10.64 -13.66
C VAL A 267 8.46 -9.49 -14.65
N LEU A 268 7.43 -8.65 -14.47
CA LEU A 268 7.20 -7.49 -15.33
C LEU A 268 8.28 -6.43 -15.17
N ILE A 269 8.73 -6.15 -13.95
CA ILE A 269 9.87 -5.26 -13.67
C ILE A 269 11.13 -5.75 -14.41
N LYS A 270 11.39 -7.06 -14.43
CA LYS A 270 12.51 -7.61 -15.22
C LYS A 270 12.35 -7.37 -16.72
N LYS A 271 11.13 -7.44 -17.27
CA LYS A 271 10.86 -7.09 -18.68
C LYS A 271 11.08 -5.59 -18.92
N ILE A 272 10.58 -4.74 -18.03
CA ILE A 272 10.72 -3.28 -18.10
C ILE A 272 12.19 -2.87 -18.10
N ARG A 273 13.02 -3.45 -17.22
CA ARG A 273 14.47 -3.20 -17.21
C ARG A 273 15.18 -3.58 -18.52
N ARG A 274 14.59 -4.47 -19.31
CA ARG A 274 15.12 -4.90 -20.62
C ARG A 274 14.54 -4.08 -21.78
N ALA A 275 13.52 -3.26 -21.54
CA ALA A 275 12.89 -2.43 -22.54
C ALA A 275 13.67 -1.10 -22.68
N PRO A 276 14.37 -0.86 -23.82
CA PRO A 276 15.21 0.32 -23.99
C PRO A 276 14.44 1.66 -23.94
N GLN A 277 13.13 1.63 -24.18
CA GLN A 277 12.24 2.78 -24.13
C GLN A 277 11.84 3.21 -22.71
N ILE A 278 12.13 2.41 -21.67
CA ILE A 278 11.75 2.73 -20.28
C ILE A 278 12.99 3.22 -19.51
N PRO A 279 13.05 4.51 -19.14
CA PRO A 279 14.25 5.16 -18.61
C PRO A 279 14.68 4.72 -17.21
N SER A 280 13.83 4.00 -16.46
CA SER A 280 14.07 3.72 -15.05
C SER A 280 14.41 2.25 -14.76
N HIS A 281 15.27 2.06 -13.76
CA HIS A 281 15.61 0.74 -13.23
C HIS A 281 15.07 0.62 -11.80
N PRO A 282 13.76 0.35 -11.63
CA PRO A 282 13.15 0.22 -10.32
C PRO A 282 13.81 -0.91 -9.53
N LEU A 283 13.95 -0.73 -8.22
CA LEU A 283 14.34 -1.80 -7.30
C LEU A 283 13.12 -2.19 -6.47
N LEU A 284 12.75 -3.47 -6.50
CA LEU A 284 11.72 -4.02 -5.63
C LEU A 284 12.42 -4.63 -4.41
N LEU A 285 12.11 -4.13 -3.23
CA LEU A 285 12.54 -4.64 -1.95
C LEU A 285 11.31 -5.21 -1.23
N GLU A 286 11.35 -6.50 -0.92
CA GLU A 286 10.33 -7.14 -0.09
C GLU A 286 10.83 -7.18 1.35
N LEU A 287 10.09 -6.54 2.26
CA LEU A 287 10.34 -6.61 3.69
C LEU A 287 9.40 -7.63 4.34
N TYR A 288 10.01 -8.64 4.96
CA TYR A 288 9.32 -9.64 5.76
C TYR A 288 9.56 -9.35 7.23
N SER A 289 8.79 -8.42 7.79
CA SER A 289 8.89 -8.11 9.21
C SER A 289 8.39 -9.30 10.02
N ALA A 290 9.19 -9.85 10.93
CA ALA A 290 8.76 -11.01 11.71
C ALA A 290 7.49 -10.70 12.51
N ARG A 291 6.46 -11.55 12.39
CA ARG A 291 5.28 -11.46 13.27
C ARG A 291 5.74 -11.67 14.71
N ARG A 292 5.34 -10.78 15.62
CA ARG A 292 5.72 -10.89 17.04
C ARG A 292 4.73 -11.71 17.86
N VAL A 293 3.56 -12.00 17.29
CA VAL A 293 2.59 -12.93 17.86
C VAL A 293 2.87 -14.33 17.33
N PHE A 294 3.53 -15.15 18.14
CA PHE A 294 3.68 -16.58 17.91
C PHE A 294 2.76 -17.33 18.85
N ILE A 295 1.78 -18.07 18.33
CA ILE A 295 0.93 -18.89 19.18
C ILE A 295 1.62 -20.24 19.40
N ASN A 296 2.19 -20.45 20.59
CA ASN A 296 2.83 -21.70 20.98
C ASN A 296 1.81 -22.63 21.67
N GLY A 297 1.74 -23.90 21.30
CA GLY A 297 0.89 -24.90 21.96
C GLY A 297 -0.62 -24.86 21.60
N ASN A 298 -0.99 -24.21 20.51
CA ASN A 298 -2.39 -24.06 20.11
C ASN A 298 -2.88 -25.22 19.23
N THR A 299 -3.43 -26.26 19.85
CA THR A 299 -4.11 -27.34 19.12
C THR A 299 -5.48 -26.92 18.55
N GLY A 300 -5.99 -25.74 18.90
CA GLY A 300 -7.37 -25.30 18.62
C GLY A 300 -7.58 -23.83 18.28
N GLY A 301 -6.59 -23.16 17.70
CA GLY A 301 -6.69 -21.97 16.85
C GLY A 301 -7.26 -20.62 17.34
N ASP A 302 -8.25 -20.52 18.23
CA ASP A 302 -9.41 -19.73 17.78
C ASP A 302 -9.64 -18.32 18.37
N ASP A 303 -8.97 -17.90 19.45
CA ASP A 303 -9.39 -16.68 20.20
C ASP A 303 -8.53 -15.41 20.01
N LEU A 304 -7.39 -15.48 19.30
CA LEU A 304 -6.54 -14.30 19.08
C LEU A 304 -6.89 -13.53 17.78
N TYR A 305 -7.60 -14.17 16.87
CA TYR A 305 -7.77 -13.73 15.48
C TYR A 305 -9.23 -13.77 15.00
N TRP A 306 -10.21 -13.79 15.92
CA TRP A 306 -11.64 -13.87 15.59
C TRP A 306 -12.11 -12.80 14.58
N ASN A 307 -11.44 -11.65 14.56
CA ASN A 307 -11.67 -10.52 13.66
C ASN A 307 -10.52 -10.29 12.66
N ASP A 308 -9.56 -11.20 12.53
CA ASP A 308 -8.40 -11.06 11.65
C ASP A 308 -8.68 -11.65 10.25
N PRO A 309 -8.28 -10.97 9.17
CA PRO A 309 -8.52 -11.39 7.80
C PRO A 309 -7.67 -12.54 7.26
N SER A 310 -7.01 -13.31 8.13
CA SER A 310 -6.29 -14.50 7.69
C SER A 310 -7.21 -15.50 6.93
N PRO A 311 -6.73 -16.09 5.82
CA PRO A 311 -7.56 -16.84 4.86
C PRO A 311 -8.08 -18.19 5.35
N HIS A 312 -7.84 -18.59 6.60
CA HIS A 312 -8.34 -19.84 7.17
C HIS A 312 -8.90 -19.55 8.57
N PRO A 313 -10.24 -19.56 8.77
CA PRO A 313 -10.77 -19.68 10.12
C PRO A 313 -10.35 -21.04 10.66
N LEU A 314 -9.51 -21.05 11.70
CA LEU A 314 -9.41 -22.22 12.54
C LEU A 314 -10.76 -22.31 13.28
N SER A 315 -11.38 -23.48 13.18
CA SER A 315 -12.73 -23.71 13.69
C SER A 315 -12.63 -24.82 14.72
N MET A 316 -12.99 -24.49 15.96
CA MET A 316 -13.41 -25.42 16.98
C MET A 316 -14.60 -24.85 17.73
N THR A 317 -15.62 -25.69 17.76
CA THR A 317 -16.82 -25.59 18.58
C THR A 317 -16.50 -25.18 20.02
N THR A 318 -17.05 -24.05 20.44
CA THR A 318 -16.86 -23.48 21.78
C THR A 318 -17.65 -24.24 22.83
N THR A 319 -16.97 -24.74 23.86
CA THR A 319 -17.55 -24.84 25.20
C THR A 319 -17.20 -23.60 26.00
N ALA A 320 -18.24 -22.84 26.35
CA ALA A 320 -18.36 -21.72 27.28
C ALA A 320 -17.08 -21.10 27.89
N GLY A 321 -16.86 -19.83 27.54
CA GLY A 321 -16.30 -18.82 28.45
C GLY A 321 -14.78 -18.64 28.44
N SER A 322 -14.19 -18.27 27.31
CA SER A 322 -12.80 -17.78 27.24
C SER A 322 -12.72 -16.24 27.36
N PRO A 323 -11.69 -15.70 28.03
CA PRO A 323 -11.50 -14.25 28.15
C PRO A 323 -11.08 -13.65 26.81
N LYS A 324 -11.89 -12.72 26.29
CA LYS A 324 -11.59 -11.96 25.07
C LYS A 324 -10.34 -11.10 25.29
N LEU A 325 -9.24 -11.39 24.59
CA LEU A 325 -8.04 -10.55 24.61
C LEU A 325 -8.34 -9.21 23.91
N GLU A 326 -8.09 -8.10 24.60
CA GLU A 326 -8.26 -6.75 24.08
C GLU A 326 -7.13 -6.41 23.11
N ALA A 327 -7.45 -6.00 21.87
CA ALA A 327 -6.46 -5.79 20.81
C ALA A 327 -5.38 -4.76 21.20
N PHE A 328 -5.77 -3.63 21.81
CA PHE A 328 -4.82 -2.64 22.32
C PHE A 328 -3.98 -3.14 23.49
N GLY A 329 -4.49 -4.08 24.29
CA GLY A 329 -3.73 -4.77 25.32
C GLY A 329 -2.57 -5.57 24.74
N VAL A 330 -2.83 -6.30 23.64
CA VAL A 330 -1.78 -7.04 22.92
C VAL A 330 -0.71 -6.10 22.36
N ILE A 331 -1.13 -5.02 21.71
CA ILE A 331 -0.20 -4.02 21.16
C ILE A 331 0.66 -3.39 22.25
N ARG A 332 0.08 -3.07 23.41
CA ARG A 332 0.80 -2.54 24.57
C ARG A 332 1.90 -3.49 25.04
N SER A 333 1.62 -4.79 25.07
CA SER A 333 2.60 -5.81 25.46
C SER A 333 3.73 -5.99 24.44
N LEU A 334 3.46 -5.86 23.14
CA LEU A 334 4.42 -6.17 22.07
C LEU A 334 5.27 -4.98 21.61
N TYR A 335 4.65 -3.80 21.59
CA TYR A 335 5.20 -2.56 21.02
C TYR A 335 5.33 -1.44 22.05
N GLY A 336 4.90 -1.68 23.29
CA GLY A 336 4.98 -0.72 24.38
C GLY A 336 3.73 0.15 24.50
N ASN A 337 3.65 0.84 25.64
CA ASN A 337 2.47 1.63 26.00
C ASN A 337 2.26 2.84 25.08
N ASP A 338 3.33 3.53 24.70
CA ASP A 338 3.25 4.73 23.86
C ASP A 338 2.71 4.38 22.47
N CYS A 339 3.14 3.26 21.89
CA CYS A 339 2.61 2.77 20.61
C CYS A 339 1.11 2.49 20.70
N ALA A 340 0.66 1.79 21.74
CA ALA A 340 -0.75 1.45 21.91
C ALA A 340 -1.63 2.70 22.11
N GLN A 341 -1.18 3.64 22.94
CA GLN A 341 -1.89 4.89 23.20
C GLN A 341 -1.97 5.78 21.95
N ASN A 342 -0.88 5.88 21.20
CA ASN A 342 -0.87 6.64 19.95
C ASN A 342 -1.79 6.03 18.89
N LEU A 343 -1.76 4.70 18.70
CA LEU A 343 -2.68 4.04 17.77
C LEU A 343 -4.13 4.24 18.19
N GLN A 344 -4.45 4.08 19.48
CA GLN A 344 -5.80 4.31 19.99
C GLN A 344 -6.27 5.74 19.69
N ARG A 345 -5.42 6.73 19.96
CA ARG A 345 -5.68 8.14 19.66
C ARG A 345 -5.90 8.37 18.16
N TRP A 346 -5.00 7.92 17.30
CA TRP A 346 -5.12 8.13 15.85
C TRP A 346 -6.34 7.44 15.25
N PHE A 347 -6.70 6.23 15.69
CA PHE A 347 -7.94 5.58 15.26
C PHE A 347 -9.18 6.38 15.70
N SER A 348 -9.14 6.98 16.89
CA SER A 348 -10.23 7.82 17.38
C SER A 348 -10.33 9.14 16.59
N GLU A 349 -9.19 9.76 16.27
CA GLU A 349 -9.09 10.95 15.41
C GLU A 349 -9.59 10.67 13.98
N ALA A 350 -9.37 9.45 13.48
CA ALA A 350 -9.91 8.99 12.19
C ALA A 350 -11.42 8.63 12.25
N GLY A 351 -12.07 8.76 13.41
CA GLY A 351 -13.50 8.47 13.56
C GLY A 351 -13.84 6.98 13.62
N VAL A 352 -12.86 6.12 13.91
CA VAL A 352 -13.11 4.71 14.19
C VAL A 352 -13.53 4.55 15.65
N ASN A 353 -14.54 3.72 15.92
CA ASN A 353 -14.95 3.42 17.28
C ASN A 353 -13.82 2.67 18.01
N VAL A 354 -13.33 3.24 19.12
CA VAL A 354 -12.34 2.59 19.98
C VAL A 354 -12.91 2.46 21.38
N SER A 355 -13.43 1.27 21.69
CA SER A 355 -13.93 0.95 23.03
C SER A 355 -12.78 0.94 24.04
N GLY A 356 -12.53 2.07 24.69
CA GLY A 356 -11.47 2.21 25.69
C GLY A 356 -11.63 3.40 26.66
N HIS A 357 -12.75 4.13 26.63
CA HIS A 357 -13.09 5.06 27.71
C HIS A 357 -13.67 4.30 28.91
N ALA A 358 -12.80 3.61 29.64
CA ALA A 358 -12.87 3.72 31.09
C ALA A 358 -12.13 5.00 31.45
N GLN A 359 -12.87 6.03 31.88
CA GLN A 359 -12.29 7.04 32.75
C GLN A 359 -11.53 6.28 33.85
N GLN A 360 -10.21 6.40 33.88
CA GLN A 360 -9.49 6.26 35.14
C GLN A 360 -9.91 7.47 35.98
N SER A 361 -11.10 7.39 36.56
CA SER A 361 -11.38 8.08 37.80
C SER A 361 -10.34 7.57 38.78
N HIS A 362 -9.44 8.47 39.16
CA HIS A 362 -8.66 8.35 40.38
C HIS A 362 -9.58 7.83 41.49
N ILE A 363 -9.41 6.58 41.88
CA ILE A 363 -9.83 6.08 43.17
C ILE A 363 -8.53 6.00 43.98
N PRO A 364 -8.22 6.99 44.82
CA PRO A 364 -7.16 6.85 45.79
C PRO A 364 -7.71 6.02 46.94
N TYR A 365 -7.17 4.83 47.19
CA TYR A 365 -7.31 4.22 48.51
C TYR A 365 -6.03 3.52 48.93
N LEU A 366 -5.41 4.18 49.91
CA LEU A 366 -4.75 3.70 51.13
C LEU A 366 -3.53 2.78 51.00
#